data_AF-A0A975IXZ2-F1
#
_entry.id   AF-A0A975IXZ2-F1
#
_cell.length_a   1.000
_cell.length_b   1.000
_cell.length_c   1.000
_cell.angle_alpha   90.00
_cell.angle_beta   90.00
_cell.angle_gamma   90.00
#
_symmetry.space_group_name_H-M   'P 1'
#
loop_
_entity.id
_entity.type
_entity.pdbx_description
1 polymer ?
#
loop_
_entity_poly.entity_id
_entity_poly.type
_entity_poly.pdbx_seq_one_letter_code
_entity_poly.pdbx_strand_id
1 'polypeptide(L)'
;MGIGLIFDSALAQSARPAYAAGQIWQYHARPSDPASLLKIQVVESDPVLTKSGPIYHVSIVGVHLGSDHRLSEIAHVPVSKDTLDKSVTVLVKSDATFPDVRPGIADWKSAKGGVFTISVAEIVDIIDKMAQGRAGG
;
A
#
# COMPACT_ATOMS: atom_id res chain seq x y z
N MET A 1 48.97 -19.13 -25.82
CA MET A 1 48.32 -17.96 -25.19
C MET A 1 46.81 -18.21 -25.18
N GLY A 2 46.28 -18.82 -24.11
CA GLY A 2 44.86 -18.66 -23.75
C GLY A 2 44.73 -17.31 -23.02
N ILE A 3 43.59 -16.64 -22.96
CA ILE A 3 42.32 -17.08 -22.39
C ILE A 3 41.21 -16.19 -22.99
N GLY A 4 40.13 -16.77 -23.51
CA GLY A 4 38.93 -16.02 -23.92
C GLY A 4 38.04 -15.76 -22.71
N LEU A 5 37.73 -14.50 -22.43
CA LEU A 5 36.79 -14.09 -21.39
C LEU A 5 35.36 -14.23 -21.94
N ILE A 6 34.61 -15.19 -21.38
CA ILE A 6 33.16 -15.28 -21.54
C ILE A 6 32.56 -14.39 -20.45
N PHE A 7 31.86 -13.32 -20.84
CA PHE A 7 31.00 -12.57 -19.92
C PHE A 7 29.58 -13.13 -20.00
N ASP A 8 29.30 -14.16 -19.21
CA ASP A 8 27.93 -14.56 -18.91
C ASP A 8 27.33 -13.54 -17.93
N SER A 9 26.71 -12.48 -18.46
CA SER A 9 25.87 -11.59 -17.66
C SER A 9 24.44 -12.14 -17.64
N ALA A 10 24.19 -13.12 -16.76
CA ALA A 10 22.84 -13.41 -16.32
C ALA A 10 22.36 -12.21 -15.47
N LEU A 11 21.41 -11.43 -16.02
CA LEU A 11 20.69 -10.42 -15.26
C LEU A 11 19.96 -11.12 -14.11
N ALA A 12 20.52 -11.04 -12.91
CA ALA A 12 19.80 -11.40 -11.70
C ALA A 12 18.58 -10.48 -11.60
N GLN A 13 17.41 -11.01 -11.95
CA GLN A 13 16.13 -10.38 -11.66
C GLN A 13 16.12 -10.15 -10.14
N SER A 14 16.37 -8.91 -9.71
CA SER A 14 16.41 -8.61 -8.28
C SER A 14 15.05 -8.94 -7.68
N ALA A 15 15.02 -9.91 -6.77
CA ALA A 15 13.81 -10.25 -6.04
C ALA A 15 13.31 -8.97 -5.33
N ARG A 16 12.00 -8.70 -5.41
CA ARG A 16 11.39 -7.56 -4.72
C ARG A 16 11.77 -7.63 -3.23
N PRO A 17 12.17 -6.50 -2.59
CA PRO A 17 12.44 -6.50 -1.17
C PRO A 17 11.18 -6.88 -0.38
N ALA A 18 11.37 -7.50 0.79
CA ALA A 18 10.27 -7.78 1.69
C ALA A 18 9.56 -6.48 2.11
N TYR A 19 8.23 -6.55 2.22
CA TYR A 19 7.45 -5.40 2.66
C TYR A 19 7.64 -5.15 4.15
N ALA A 20 7.97 -3.91 4.50
CA ALA A 20 8.31 -3.49 5.85
C ALA A 20 7.72 -2.11 6.16
N ALA A 21 7.51 -1.86 7.45
CA ALA A 21 7.13 -0.54 7.94
C ALA A 21 8.20 0.51 7.55
N GLY A 22 7.75 1.73 7.28
CA GLY A 22 8.61 2.83 6.83
C GLY A 22 8.88 2.86 5.32
N GLN A 23 8.37 1.89 4.56
CA GLN A 23 8.49 1.90 3.11
C GLN A 23 7.44 2.80 2.45
N ILE A 24 7.87 3.51 1.39
CA ILE A 24 7.02 4.30 0.49
C ILE A 24 7.14 3.74 -0.91
N TRP A 25 6.01 3.47 -1.56
CA TRP A 25 5.92 2.81 -2.84
C TRP A 25 5.12 3.63 -3.85
N GLN A 26 5.60 3.68 -5.09
CA GLN A 26 4.72 3.84 -6.24
C GLN A 26 3.93 2.56 -6.46
N TYR A 27 2.76 2.69 -7.07
CA TYR A 27 1.90 1.59 -7.43
C TYR A 27 1.20 1.88 -8.75
N HIS A 28 0.51 0.89 -9.30
CA HIS A 28 -0.40 1.09 -10.42
C HIS A 28 -1.60 1.94 -9.97
N ALA A 29 -1.43 3.26 -9.97
CA ALA A 29 -2.46 4.22 -9.59
C ALA A 29 -3.52 4.40 -10.69
N ARG A 30 -4.69 4.90 -10.30
CA ARG A 30 -5.71 5.35 -11.25
C ARG A 30 -5.22 6.57 -12.04
N PRO A 31 -5.69 6.79 -13.28
CA PRO A 31 -5.23 7.90 -14.11
C PRO A 31 -5.40 9.30 -13.51
N SER A 32 -6.38 9.51 -12.63
CA SER A 32 -6.63 10.79 -11.95
C SER A 32 -5.62 11.11 -10.84
N ASP A 33 -4.87 10.12 -10.33
CA ASP A 33 -3.91 10.28 -9.24
C ASP A 33 -2.52 9.68 -9.59
N PRO A 34 -1.91 10.08 -10.71
CA PRO A 34 -0.72 9.41 -11.24
C PRO A 34 0.52 9.51 -10.32
N ALA A 35 0.52 10.46 -9.39
CA ALA A 35 1.59 10.70 -8.43
C ALA A 35 1.26 10.20 -7.01
N SER A 36 0.16 9.46 -6.84
CA SER A 36 -0.22 8.92 -5.53
C SER A 36 0.80 7.89 -5.04
N LEU A 37 0.98 7.83 -3.72
CA LEU A 37 1.96 6.96 -3.07
C LEU A 37 1.31 6.14 -1.96
N LEU A 38 1.73 4.88 -1.86
CA LEU A 38 1.39 3.99 -0.76
C LEU A 38 2.50 4.02 0.30
N LYS A 39 2.12 4.14 1.57
CA LYS A 39 3.03 4.13 2.72
C LYS A 39 2.72 2.97 3.62
N ILE A 40 3.67 2.08 3.87
CA ILE A 40 3.50 0.96 4.81
C ILE A 40 3.82 1.47 6.21
N GLN A 41 2.78 1.69 7.01
CA GLN A 41 2.92 2.31 8.33
C GLN A 41 3.26 1.28 9.40
N VAL A 42 2.54 0.15 9.41
CA VAL A 42 2.76 -0.96 10.36
C VAL A 42 2.58 -2.30 9.62
N VAL A 43 3.38 -3.29 10.00
CA VAL A 43 3.20 -4.69 9.61
C VAL A 43 2.79 -5.47 10.86
N GLU A 44 1.58 -6.01 10.86
CA GLU A 44 1.04 -6.82 11.94
C GLU A 44 1.07 -8.30 11.53
N SER A 45 1.84 -9.09 12.26
CA SER A 45 2.02 -10.53 12.03
C SER A 45 1.38 -11.40 13.12
N ASP A 46 0.41 -10.86 13.87
CA ASP A 46 -0.24 -11.58 14.96
C ASP A 46 -0.99 -12.81 14.40
N PRO A 47 -0.55 -14.05 14.70
CA PRO A 47 -1.15 -15.26 14.15
C PRO A 47 -2.60 -15.49 14.65
N VAL A 48 -3.03 -14.85 15.74
CA VAL A 48 -4.42 -14.87 16.21
C VAL A 48 -5.32 -14.05 15.27
N LEU A 49 -4.81 -12.92 14.78
CA LEU A 49 -5.52 -12.03 13.86
C LEU A 49 -5.35 -12.45 12.39
N THR A 50 -4.28 -13.18 12.06
CA THR A 50 -3.83 -13.35 10.67
C THR A 50 -3.67 -14.82 10.25
N LYS A 51 -4.79 -15.48 9.90
CA LYS A 51 -4.73 -16.84 9.33
C LYS A 51 -4.10 -16.90 7.93
N SER A 52 -4.02 -15.77 7.23
CA SER A 52 -3.62 -15.68 5.81
C SER A 52 -2.29 -14.95 5.60
N GLY A 53 -1.50 -14.77 6.66
CA GLY A 53 -0.25 -13.99 6.63
C GLY A 53 -0.45 -12.53 7.06
N PRO A 54 0.65 -11.75 7.12
CA PRO A 54 0.66 -10.44 7.78
C PRO A 54 -0.33 -9.45 7.18
N ILE A 55 -0.83 -8.57 8.04
CA ILE A 55 -1.64 -7.39 7.67
C ILE A 55 -0.72 -6.19 7.56
N TYR A 56 -0.84 -5.47 6.45
CA TYR A 56 -0.12 -4.24 6.22
C TYR A 56 -1.08 -3.09 6.44
N HIS A 57 -0.87 -2.30 7.49
CA HIS A 57 -1.61 -1.07 7.70
C HIS A 57 -0.94 0.03 6.89
N VAL A 58 -1.61 0.50 5.84
CA VAL A 58 -1.06 1.49 4.92
C VAL A 58 -1.83 2.80 4.97
N SER A 59 -1.19 3.88 4.54
CA SER A 59 -1.87 5.08 4.06
C SER A 59 -1.60 5.30 2.59
N ILE A 60 -2.49 6.04 1.95
CA ILE A 60 -2.38 6.41 0.53
C ILE A 60 -2.49 7.93 0.46
N VAL A 61 -1.51 8.58 -0.15
CA VAL A 61 -1.45 10.06 -0.24
C VAL A 61 -1.38 10.52 -1.68
N GLY A 62 -1.75 11.78 -1.92
CA GLY A 62 -1.76 12.36 -3.26
C GLY A 62 -2.93 11.85 -4.11
N VAL A 63 -4.01 11.43 -3.46
CA VAL A 63 -5.27 11.06 -4.11
C VAL A 63 -6.20 12.27 -4.19
N HIS A 64 -7.23 12.21 -5.03
CA HIS A 64 -8.31 13.22 -5.06
C HIS A 64 -9.65 12.53 -4.84
N LEU A 65 -10.21 12.63 -3.64
CA LEU A 65 -11.43 11.90 -3.27
C LEU A 65 -12.61 12.83 -2.98
N GLY A 66 -13.82 12.28 -3.13
CA GLY A 66 -15.06 12.97 -2.87
C GLY A 66 -15.46 13.92 -4.00
N SER A 67 -16.69 14.42 -3.97
CA SER A 67 -17.25 15.23 -5.06
C SER A 67 -16.52 16.57 -5.28
N ASP A 68 -15.85 17.09 -4.25
CA ASP A 68 -15.08 18.33 -4.31
C ASP A 68 -13.57 18.11 -4.47
N HIS A 69 -13.13 16.84 -4.49
CA HIS A 69 -11.73 16.43 -4.67
C HIS A 69 -10.77 16.99 -3.59
N ARG A 70 -11.29 17.42 -2.43
CA ARG A 70 -10.46 18.06 -1.38
C ARG A 70 -9.79 17.07 -0.45
N LEU A 71 -10.27 15.84 -0.39
CA LEU A 71 -9.68 14.78 0.42
C LEU A 71 -8.46 14.21 -0.31
N SER A 72 -7.28 14.46 0.25
CA SER A 72 -5.99 14.14 -0.40
C SER A 72 -5.27 12.91 0.14
N GLU A 73 -5.87 12.23 1.12
CA GLU A 73 -5.28 11.12 1.84
C GLU A 73 -6.33 10.12 2.30
N ILE A 74 -5.96 8.84 2.25
CA ILE A 74 -6.62 7.75 2.96
C ILE A 74 -5.70 7.34 4.11
N ALA A 75 -6.06 7.73 5.33
CA ALA A 75 -5.16 7.67 6.48
C ALA A 75 -4.89 6.25 6.99
N HIS A 76 -5.82 5.31 6.80
CA HIS A 76 -5.67 3.93 7.27
C HIS A 76 -6.42 2.94 6.39
N VAL A 77 -5.66 2.02 5.79
CA VAL A 77 -6.18 0.91 4.98
C VAL A 77 -5.43 -0.37 5.36
N PRO A 78 -6.07 -1.34 6.00
CA PRO A 78 -5.50 -2.67 6.22
C PRO A 78 -5.55 -3.49 4.92
N VAL A 79 -4.38 -3.95 4.44
CA VAL A 79 -4.26 -4.72 3.20
C VAL A 79 -3.45 -6.00 3.40
N SER A 80 -3.70 -6.99 2.55
CA SER A 80 -2.93 -8.24 2.50
C SER A 80 -1.61 -8.07 1.75
N LYS A 81 -0.70 -9.05 1.89
CA LYS A 81 0.50 -9.14 1.03
C LYS A 81 0.13 -9.20 -0.46
N ASP A 82 -0.91 -9.96 -0.80
CA ASP A 82 -1.39 -10.13 -2.17
C ASP A 82 -1.87 -8.80 -2.79
N THR A 83 -2.51 -7.94 -2.00
CA THR A 83 -2.84 -6.57 -2.42
C THR A 83 -1.58 -5.78 -2.81
N LEU A 84 -0.54 -5.83 -1.97
CA LEU A 84 0.73 -5.15 -2.27
C LEU A 84 1.39 -5.75 -3.52
N ASP A 85 1.46 -7.07 -3.63
CA ASP A 85 2.07 -7.77 -4.77
C ASP A 85 1.43 -7.40 -6.11
N LYS A 86 0.10 -7.24 -6.14
CA LYS A 86 -0.69 -6.81 -7.30
C LYS A 86 -0.55 -5.33 -7.64
N SER A 87 -0.09 -4.51 -6.69
CA SER A 87 -0.22 -3.04 -6.82
C SER A 87 1.11 -2.32 -6.96
N VAL A 88 2.08 -2.61 -6.09
CA VAL A 88 3.29 -1.78 -5.95
C VAL A 88 4.28 -2.04 -7.07
N THR A 89 4.95 -0.99 -7.52
CA THR A 89 5.85 -1.01 -8.68
C THR A 89 7.28 -0.65 -8.29
N VAL A 90 7.48 0.53 -7.70
CA VAL A 90 8.81 1.07 -7.40
C VAL A 90 8.88 1.46 -5.93
N LEU A 91 9.87 0.93 -5.22
CA LEU A 91 10.20 1.39 -3.86
C LEU A 91 10.84 2.78 -3.98
N VAL A 92 10.16 3.79 -3.46
CA VAL A 92 10.62 5.18 -3.49
C VAL A 92 11.58 5.47 -2.34
N LYS A 93 11.27 4.93 -1.16
CA LYS A 93 12.05 5.17 0.05
C LYS A 93 11.83 4.04 1.06
N SER A 94 12.91 3.65 1.76
CA SER A 94 12.84 2.87 3.00
C SER A 94 13.06 3.78 4.21
N ASP A 95 12.67 3.31 5.40
CA ASP A 95 13.00 3.93 6.68
C ASP A 95 12.40 5.34 6.89
N ALA A 96 11.23 5.59 6.30
CA ALA A 96 10.44 6.78 6.60
C ALA A 96 9.74 6.65 7.97
N THR A 97 9.61 7.76 8.68
CA THR A 97 8.78 7.89 9.87
C THR A 97 7.42 8.46 9.50
N PHE A 98 6.37 7.97 10.15
CA PHE A 98 5.00 8.40 9.92
C PHE A 98 4.33 8.80 11.24
N PRO A 99 3.21 9.56 11.18
CA PRO A 99 2.39 9.83 12.35
C PRO A 99 1.90 8.55 13.03
N ASP A 100 1.47 8.68 14.29
CA ASP A 100 0.96 7.55 15.06
C ASP A 100 -0.36 7.00 14.49
N VAL A 101 -0.33 5.75 14.05
CA VAL A 101 -1.49 5.03 13.48
C VAL A 101 -2.25 4.18 14.48
N ARG A 102 -1.78 4.08 15.73
CA ARG A 102 -2.41 3.24 16.76
C ARG A 102 -3.91 3.51 16.94
N PRO A 103 -4.41 4.77 16.90
CA PRO A 103 -5.85 5.02 16.99
C PRO A 103 -6.65 4.33 15.87
N GLY A 104 -6.23 4.45 14.61
CA GLY A 104 -6.91 3.82 13.47
C GLY A 104 -6.89 2.29 13.55
N ILE A 105 -5.77 1.70 14.01
CA ILE A 105 -5.68 0.25 14.24
C ILE A 105 -6.63 -0.19 15.36
N ALA A 106 -6.74 0.58 16.45
CA ALA A 106 -7.65 0.29 17.54
C ALA A 106 -9.12 0.33 17.08
N ASP A 107 -9.49 1.36 16.31
CA ASP A 107 -10.84 1.50 15.75
C ASP A 107 -11.18 0.33 14.81
N TRP A 108 -10.25 -0.02 13.91
CA TRP A 108 -10.39 -1.17 13.02
C TRP A 108 -10.60 -2.48 13.78
N LYS A 109 -9.80 -2.74 14.83
CA LYS A 109 -9.95 -3.95 15.66
C LYS A 109 -11.28 -3.98 16.40
N SER A 110 -11.67 -2.85 17.01
CA SER A 110 -12.93 -2.70 17.75
C SER A 110 -14.15 -2.94 16.86
N ALA A 111 -14.08 -2.48 15.61
CA ALA A 111 -15.10 -2.70 14.58
C ALA A 111 -15.05 -4.09 13.94
N LYS A 112 -14.10 -4.97 14.31
CA LYS A 112 -13.83 -6.25 13.64
C LYS A 112 -13.67 -6.08 12.12
N GLY A 113 -12.93 -5.04 11.73
CA GLY A 113 -12.76 -4.66 10.34
C GLY A 113 -12.07 -5.75 9.51
N GLY A 114 -12.38 -5.77 8.21
CA GLY A 114 -11.75 -6.67 7.25
C GLY A 114 -10.36 -6.21 6.80
N VAL A 115 -9.74 -7.03 5.95
CA VAL A 115 -8.48 -6.75 5.26
C VAL A 115 -8.77 -6.77 3.77
N PHE A 116 -8.30 -5.76 3.03
CA PHE A 116 -8.46 -5.75 1.58
C PHE A 116 -7.51 -6.74 0.89
N THR A 117 -8.01 -7.37 -0.18
CA THR A 117 -7.31 -8.38 -1.01
C THR A 117 -7.35 -8.06 -2.50
N ILE A 118 -7.84 -6.87 -2.85
CA ILE A 118 -7.94 -6.30 -4.21
C ILE A 118 -6.81 -5.28 -4.42
N SER A 119 -6.62 -4.78 -5.64
CA SER A 119 -5.56 -3.80 -5.91
C SER A 119 -5.79 -2.47 -5.17
N VAL A 120 -4.71 -1.73 -4.91
CA VAL A 120 -4.76 -0.42 -4.26
C VAL A 120 -5.61 0.57 -5.06
N ALA A 121 -5.55 0.53 -6.40
CA ALA A 121 -6.41 1.37 -7.24
C ALA A 121 -7.90 1.09 -7.03
N GLU A 122 -8.31 -0.18 -6.96
CA GLU A 122 -9.71 -0.55 -6.69
C GLU A 122 -10.15 -0.10 -5.29
N ILE A 123 -9.27 -0.18 -4.29
CA ILE A 123 -9.56 0.34 -2.94
C ILE A 123 -9.81 1.85 -2.99
N VAL A 124 -8.94 2.61 -3.66
CA VAL A 124 -9.06 4.05 -3.82
C VAL A 124 -10.40 4.40 -4.49
N ASP A 125 -10.78 3.69 -5.55
CA ASP A 125 -12.06 3.90 -6.25
C ASP A 125 -13.29 3.62 -5.37
N ILE A 126 -13.25 2.56 -4.54
CA ILE A 126 -14.32 2.25 -3.60
C ILE A 126 -14.46 3.36 -2.55
N ILE A 127 -13.33 3.82 -1.99
CA ILE A 127 -13.31 4.86 -0.97
C ILE A 127 -13.79 6.19 -1.55
N ASP A 128 -13.38 6.52 -2.77
CA ASP A 128 -13.82 7.72 -3.47
C ASP A 128 -15.35 7.71 -3.68
N LYS A 129 -15.92 6.60 -4.17
CA LYS A 129 -17.38 6.45 -4.31
C LYS A 129 -18.12 6.65 -2.98
N MET A 130 -17.58 6.12 -1.88
CA MET A 130 -18.15 6.34 -0.55
C MET A 130 -18.05 7.80 -0.09
N ALA A 131 -16.94 8.47 -0.41
CA ALA A 131 -16.74 9.88 -0.09
C ALA A 131 -17.70 10.79 -0.89
N GLN A 132 -17.93 10.48 -2.17
CA GLN A 132 -18.88 11.19 -3.03
C GLN A 132 -20.32 11.07 -2.51
N GLY A 133 -20.73 9.89 -2.03
CA GLY A 133 -22.07 9.66 -1.47
C GLY A 133 -22.34 10.41 -0.16
N ARG A 134 -21.30 10.82 0.58
CA ARG A 134 -21.43 11.57 1.84
C ARG A 134 -21.64 13.08 1.65
N ALA A 135 -21.31 13.63 0.49
CA ALA A 135 -21.44 15.06 0.20
C ALA A 135 -22.88 15.51 -0.11
N GLY A 136 -23.84 14.58 -0.14
CA GLY A 136 -25.26 14.84 -0.44
C GLY A 136 -26.22 14.71 0.74
N GLY A 137 -25.72 14.67 1.98
CA GLY A 137 -26.51 14.54 3.22
C GLY A 137 -26.55 15.81 4.05
#